data_AF-A0AAW6Y058-F1
#
_entry.id   AF-A0AAW6Y058-F1
#
_cell.length_a   1.000
_cell.length_b   1.000
_cell.length_c   1.000
_cell.angle_alpha   90.00
_cell.angle_beta   90.00
_cell.angle_gamma   90.00
#
_symmetry.space_group_name_H-M   'P 1'
#
loop_
_entity.id
_entity.type
_entity.pdbx_description
1 polymer ?
#
loop_
_entity_poly.entity_id
_entity_poly.type
_entity_poly.pdbx_seq_one_letter_code
_entity_poly.pdbx_strand_id
1 'polypeptide(L)'
;LTTEGNVVHYGYIEKFIEDLGTRFNIREIAFDRWGAVQMSQNLEDAGFTVVPFGQGFKDMSPPSKELMKLALEGKLAHGGHPVLAWMVDNIHVRTDPAGN
;
A
#
# COMPACT_ATOMS: atom_id res chain seq x y z
N LEU A 1 -7.73 11.92 -8.98
CA LEU A 1 -8.76 12.62 -8.17
C LEU A 1 -8.11 12.99 -6.85
N THR A 2 -8.06 14.28 -6.53
CA THR A 2 -7.59 14.81 -5.25
C THR A 2 -8.79 15.35 -4.50
N THR A 3 -8.85 15.14 -3.18
CA THR A 3 -9.94 15.69 -2.36
C THR A 3 -9.83 17.21 -2.25
N GLU A 4 -10.95 17.93 -2.25
CA GLU A 4 -10.94 19.38 -1.97
C GLU A 4 -10.66 19.61 -0.48
N GLY A 5 -9.47 20.13 -0.16
CA GLY A 5 -9.08 20.54 1.20
C GLY A 5 -7.66 20.17 1.58
N ASN A 6 -7.11 20.87 2.59
CA ASN A 6 -5.80 20.57 3.19
C ASN A 6 -5.85 19.42 4.23
N VAL A 7 -6.96 18.71 4.32
CA VAL A 7 -7.21 17.64 5.29
C VAL A 7 -7.61 16.37 4.54
N VAL A 8 -7.10 15.23 5.01
CA VAL A 8 -7.46 13.92 4.48
C VAL A 8 -8.93 13.64 4.80
N HIS A 9 -9.77 13.52 3.76
CA HIS A 9 -11.18 13.14 3.92
C HIS A 9 -11.30 11.61 3.96
N TYR A 10 -11.22 11.02 5.14
CA TYR A 10 -11.25 9.56 5.34
C TYR A 10 -12.49 8.89 4.72
N GLY A 11 -13.69 9.48 4.87
CA GLY A 11 -14.91 8.93 4.28
C GLY A 11 -14.90 8.88 2.75
N TYR A 12 -14.14 9.75 2.09
CA TYR A 12 -13.93 9.65 0.64
C TYR A 12 -13.07 8.44 0.29
N ILE A 13 -12.03 8.16 1.09
CA ILE A 13 -11.14 7.02 0.87
C ILE A 13 -11.88 5.70 1.12
N GLU A 14 -12.69 5.63 2.17
CA GLU A 14 -13.53 4.47 2.48
C GLU A 14 -14.49 4.15 1.33
N LYS A 15 -15.27 5.15 0.89
CA LYS A 15 -16.18 4.98 -0.26
C LYS A 15 -15.44 4.56 -1.53
N PHE A 16 -14.26 5.13 -1.76
CA PHE A 16 -13.43 4.74 -2.91
C PHE A 16 -12.98 3.28 -2.84
N ILE A 17 -12.64 2.78 -1.65
CA ILE A 17 -12.30 1.37 -1.43
C ILE A 17 -13.54 0.47 -1.62
N GLU A 18 -14.70 0.87 -1.12
CA GLU A 18 -15.97 0.16 -1.34
C GLU A 18 -16.28 0.03 -2.83
N ASP A 19 -16.16 1.12 -3.59
CA ASP A 19 -16.35 1.13 -5.04
C ASP A 19 -15.36 0.18 -5.74
N LEU A 20 -14.10 0.11 -5.27
CA LEU A 20 -13.13 -0.88 -5.75
C LEU A 20 -13.54 -2.31 -5.40
N GLY A 21 -14.12 -2.55 -4.22
CA GLY A 21 -14.66 -3.85 -3.80
C GLY A 21 -15.79 -4.36 -4.69
N THR A 22 -16.54 -3.47 -5.35
CA THR A 22 -17.55 -3.88 -6.35
C THR A 22 -16.93 -4.35 -7.67
N ARG A 23 -15.69 -3.94 -7.96
CA ARG A 23 -14.99 -4.17 -9.24
C ARG A 23 -13.93 -5.26 -9.15
N PHE A 24 -13.35 -5.44 -7.96
CA PHE A 24 -12.25 -6.35 -7.71
C PHE A 24 -12.57 -7.26 -6.53
N ASN A 25 -12.08 -8.49 -6.59
CA ASN A 25 -12.08 -9.38 -5.45
C ASN A 25 -10.91 -9.02 -4.52
N ILE A 26 -11.10 -7.96 -3.72
CA ILE A 26 -10.11 -7.50 -2.74
C ILE A 26 -9.96 -8.59 -1.68
N ARG A 27 -8.77 -9.21 -1.64
CA ARG A 27 -8.48 -10.30 -0.70
C ARG A 27 -8.11 -9.78 0.67
N GLU A 28 -7.22 -8.81 0.71
CA GLU A 28 -6.71 -8.23 1.95
C GLU A 28 -6.35 -6.76 1.71
N ILE A 29 -6.53 -5.93 2.74
CA ILE A 29 -6.09 -4.54 2.77
C ILE A 29 -5.04 -4.41 3.88
N ALA A 30 -3.78 -4.22 3.49
CA ALA A 30 -2.70 -3.94 4.42
C ALA A 30 -2.76 -2.48 4.88
N PHE A 31 -2.73 -2.23 6.20
CA PHE A 31 -2.79 -0.87 6.75
C PHE A 31 -1.62 -0.57 7.71
N ASP A 32 -1.26 0.71 7.81
CA ASP A 32 -0.28 1.17 8.80
C ASP A 32 -0.88 1.19 10.21
N ARG A 33 -0.26 0.42 11.11
CA ARG A 33 -0.69 0.23 12.50
C ARG A 33 -0.76 1.52 13.33
N TRP A 34 -0.04 2.57 12.95
CA TRP A 34 0.07 3.80 13.75
C TRP A 34 -0.93 4.89 13.32
N GLY A 35 -1.49 4.81 12.12
CA GLY A 35 -2.19 5.95 11.51
C GLY A 35 -3.63 5.71 11.02
N ALA A 36 -4.16 4.48 11.12
CA ALA A 36 -5.40 4.12 10.43
C ALA A 36 -6.39 3.28 11.26
N VAL A 37 -6.32 3.30 12.60
CA VAL A 37 -7.15 2.44 13.47
C VAL A 37 -8.67 2.62 13.24
N GLN A 38 -9.16 3.85 13.14
CA GLN A 38 -10.59 4.08 12.88
C GLN A 38 -10.99 3.58 11.49
N MET A 39 -10.16 3.85 10.49
CA MET A 39 -10.41 3.45 9.11
C MET A 39 -10.38 1.92 8.94
N SER A 40 -9.49 1.22 9.66
CA SER A 40 -9.45 -0.24 9.62
C SER A 40 -10.73 -0.85 10.19
N GLN A 41 -11.25 -0.30 11.31
CA GLN A 41 -12.53 -0.75 11.89
C GLN A 41 -13.69 -0.53 10.91
N ASN A 42 -13.76 0.65 10.29
CA ASN A 42 -14.82 0.95 9.32
C ASN A 42 -14.78 0.01 8.10
N LEU A 43 -13.59 -0.32 7.61
CA LEU A 43 -13.43 -1.26 6.49
C LEU A 43 -13.74 -2.71 6.90
N GLU A 44 -13.40 -3.12 8.13
CA GLU A 44 -13.81 -4.42 8.68
C GLU A 44 -15.34 -4.52 8.80
N ASP A 45 -16.01 -3.46 9.30
CA ASP A 45 -17.46 -3.37 9.40
C ASP A 45 -18.14 -3.41 8.01
N ALA A 46 -17.47 -2.88 6.98
CA ALA A 46 -17.88 -2.97 5.58
C ALA A 46 -17.63 -4.37 4.95
N GLY A 47 -17.02 -5.30 5.71
CA GLY A 47 -16.79 -6.69 5.30
C GLY A 47 -15.45 -6.96 4.62
N PHE A 48 -14.52 -6.00 4.62
CA PHE A 48 -13.17 -6.25 4.12
C PHE A 48 -12.30 -6.98 5.13
N THR A 49 -11.38 -7.81 4.63
CA THR A 49 -10.30 -8.36 5.46
C THR A 49 -9.16 -7.33 5.51
N VAL A 50 -8.89 -6.81 6.70
CA VAL A 50 -7.90 -5.75 6.90
C VAL A 50 -6.78 -6.30 7.78
N VAL A 51 -5.53 -6.14 7.35
CA VAL A 51 -4.36 -6.77 8.01
C VAL A 51 -3.32 -5.73 8.42
N PRO A 52 -2.84 -5.74 9.68
CA PRO A 52 -1.86 -4.78 10.14
C PRO A 52 -0.51 -5.04 9.46
N PHE A 53 0.10 -3.98 8.93
CA PHE A 53 1.38 -4.05 8.24
C PHE A 53 2.38 -3.05 8.83
N GLY A 54 3.61 -3.50 9.07
CA GLY A 54 4.66 -2.69 9.66
C GLY A 54 5.60 -2.06 8.64
N GLN A 55 6.07 -0.85 8.95
CA GLN A 55 7.15 -0.19 8.21
C GLN A 55 8.55 -0.63 8.65
N GLY A 56 8.65 -1.66 9.51
CA GLY A 56 9.92 -2.19 10.01
C GLY A 56 10.46 -3.34 9.16
N PHE A 57 11.75 -3.68 9.34
CA PHE A 57 12.44 -4.75 8.61
C PHE A 57 11.68 -6.08 8.57
N LYS A 58 11.03 -6.47 9.68
CA LYS A 58 10.25 -7.72 9.75
C LYS A 58 9.22 -7.84 8.62
N ASP A 59 8.46 -6.77 8.39
CA ASP A 59 7.30 -6.80 7.48
C ASP A 59 7.71 -6.29 6.08
N MET A 60 8.66 -5.34 6.00
CA MET A 60 9.10 -4.73 4.74
C MET A 60 10.15 -5.53 3.94
N SER A 61 10.96 -6.38 4.57
CA SER A 61 12.08 -7.02 3.86
C SER A 61 11.62 -8.01 2.78
N PRO A 62 10.66 -8.93 3.04
CA PRO A 62 10.16 -9.82 2.01
C PRO A 62 9.57 -9.10 0.78
N PRO A 63 8.64 -8.13 0.91
CA PRO A 63 8.10 -7.44 -0.27
C PRO A 63 9.13 -6.53 -0.95
N SER A 64 10.09 -5.95 -0.22
CA SER A 64 11.15 -5.14 -0.84
C SER A 64 12.07 -5.99 -1.73
N LYS A 65 12.42 -7.21 -1.29
CA LYS A 65 13.23 -8.16 -2.07
C LYS A 65 12.48 -8.62 -3.32
N GLU A 66 11.18 -8.94 -3.20
CA GLU A 66 10.38 -9.33 -4.36
C GLU A 66 10.16 -8.17 -5.34
N LEU A 67 9.91 -6.95 -4.83
CA LEU A 67 9.79 -5.76 -5.67
C LEU A 67 11.08 -5.50 -6.48
N MET A 68 12.25 -5.61 -5.84
CA MET A 68 13.54 -5.47 -6.52
C MET A 68 13.72 -6.53 -7.60
N LYS A 69 13.41 -7.80 -7.30
CA LYS A 69 13.46 -8.88 -8.29
C LYS A 69 12.55 -8.61 -9.47
N LEU A 70 11.28 -8.24 -9.25
CA LEU A 70 10.33 -7.95 -10.32
C LEU A 70 10.76 -6.74 -11.17
N ALA A 71 11.38 -5.72 -10.56
CA ALA A 71 11.93 -4.58 -11.27
C ALA A 71 13.10 -4.99 -12.19
N LEU A 72 14.05 -5.78 -11.67
CA LEU A 72 15.19 -6.26 -12.45
C LEU A 72 14.79 -7.24 -13.57
N GLU A 73 13.74 -8.03 -13.35
CA GLU A 73 13.17 -8.93 -14.36
C GLU A 73 12.30 -8.21 -15.40
N GLY A 74 12.05 -6.90 -15.25
CA GLY A 74 11.18 -6.14 -16.15
C GLY A 74 9.72 -6.57 -16.10
N LYS A 75 9.27 -7.15 -14.98
CA LYS A 75 7.91 -7.72 -14.81
C LYS A 75 6.93 -6.78 -14.11
N LEU A 76 7.34 -5.56 -13.76
CA LEU A 76 6.46 -4.56 -13.16
C LEU A 76 5.60 -3.86 -14.23
N ALA A 77 4.30 -4.09 -14.18
CA ALA A 77 3.32 -3.42 -15.04
C ALA A 77 2.78 -2.13 -14.38
N HIS A 78 3.56 -1.05 -14.41
CA HIS A 78 3.15 0.26 -13.85
C HIS A 78 2.61 1.25 -14.91
N GLY A 79 2.42 0.80 -16.16
CA GLY A 79 1.76 1.56 -17.23
C GLY A 79 2.49 2.83 -17.69
N GLY A 80 3.79 2.96 -17.42
CA GLY A 80 4.55 4.16 -17.73
C GLY A 80 4.14 5.39 -16.91
N HIS A 81 3.42 5.21 -15.80
CA HIS A 81 2.97 6.34 -14.98
C HIS A 81 4.17 7.11 -14.41
N PRO A 82 4.32 8.43 -14.70
CA PRO A 82 5.54 9.17 -14.42
C PRO A 82 5.88 9.23 -12.92
N VAL A 83 4.86 9.33 -12.06
CA VAL A 83 5.08 9.33 -10.60
C VAL A 83 5.57 7.96 -10.11
N LEU A 84 5.03 6.86 -10.63
CA LEU A 84 5.46 5.52 -10.19
C LEU A 84 6.86 5.21 -10.69
N ALA A 85 7.16 5.60 -11.93
CA ALA A 85 8.52 5.51 -12.48
C ALA A 85 9.51 6.30 -11.62
N TRP A 86 9.16 7.53 -11.24
CA TRP A 86 10.01 8.36 -10.39
C TRP A 86 10.22 7.75 -8.99
N MET A 87 9.17 7.21 -8.36
CA MET A 87 9.27 6.55 -7.05
C MET A 87 10.16 5.31 -7.09
N VAL A 88 10.10 4.51 -8.16
CA VAL A 88 10.99 3.35 -8.35
C VAL A 88 12.44 3.79 -8.58
N ASP A 89 12.66 4.88 -9.33
CA ASP A 89 13.99 5.42 -9.62
C ASP A 89 14.69 6.03 -8.40
N ASN A 90 13.93 6.40 -7.36
CA ASN A 90 14.45 7.08 -6.15
C ASN A 90 14.52 6.18 -4.91
N ILE A 91 14.37 4.86 -5.08
CA ILE A 91 14.39 3.94 -3.96
C ILE A 91 15.81 3.75 -3.40
N HIS A 92 15.94 3.68 -2.08
CA HIS A 92 17.18 3.34 -1.39
C HIS A 92 16.95 2.18 -0.41
N VAL A 93 17.68 1.09 -0.59
CA VAL A 93 17.60 -0.09 0.27
C VAL A 93 18.56 0.10 1.45
N ARG A 94 18.00 0.05 2.67
CA ARG A 94 18.77 -0.10 3.90
C ARG A 94 18.69 -1.55 4.35
N THR A 95 19.81 -2.09 4.79
CA THR A 95 19.91 -3.46 5.27
C THR A 95 20.34 -3.46 6.72
N ASP A 96 19.69 -4.26 7.56
CA ASP A 96 20.11 -4.45 8.95
C ASP A 96 21.32 -5.43 9.05
N PRO A 97 21.97 -5.57 10.22
CA PRO A 97 23.08 -6.52 10.38
C PRO A 97 22.71 -7.99 10.13
N ALA A 98 21.42 -8.33 10.15
CA ALA A 98 20.91 -9.68 9.87
C ALA A 98 20.61 -9.91 8.38
N GLY A 99 20.85 -8.92 7.51
CA GLY A 99 20.62 -9.05 6.07
C GLY A 99 19.16 -8.86 5.65
N ASN A 100 18.34 -8.24 6.51
CA ASN A 100 16.98 -7.84 6.17
C ASN A 100 16.97 -6.60 5.31
#